data_AF-A0A377V1E7-F1
#
_entry.id   AF-A0A377V1E7-F1
#
_cell.length_a   1.000
_cell.length_b   1.000
_cell.length_c   1.000
_cell.angle_alpha   90.00
_cell.angle_beta   90.00
_cell.angle_gamma   90.00
#
_symmetry.space_group_name_H-M   'P 1'
#
loop_
_entity.id
_entity.type
_entity.pdbx_description
1 polymer ?
#
loop_
_entity_poly.entity_id
_entity_poly.type
_entity_poly.pdbx_seq_one_letter_code
_entity_poly.pdbx_strand_id
1 'polypeptide(L)'
;MPAARSKAFLDVAHFAWIHTDTFADPDNQQVPDYTPQETPFGFVADYWSSVGNYPASSDFRAPEGFQWLRHFEMHLPFTATLTIHFPADARLVIMNAASPVSSRVTRMFAPIARNFDLHVPVEDVHAFNLRVFEEDRLMVETQRPERLPLDLTLEAHIPADRSSIAYRRGLKKMGFGDFFLV
;
A
#
# COMPACT_ATOMS: atom_id res chain seq x y z
N MET A 1 3.69 14.37 2.46
CA MET A 1 2.32 14.74 2.03
C MET A 1 1.37 13.54 2.17
N PRO A 2 0.10 13.74 2.60
CA PRO A 2 -0.82 12.63 2.86
C PRO A 2 -1.16 11.84 1.59
N ALA A 3 -1.39 12.52 0.47
CA ALA A 3 -1.67 11.86 -0.82
C ALA A 3 -0.50 11.00 -1.33
N ALA A 4 0.74 11.45 -1.13
CA ALA A 4 1.93 10.67 -1.49
C ALA A 4 2.04 9.39 -0.63
N ARG A 5 1.67 9.48 0.66
CA ARG A 5 1.60 8.31 1.55
C ARG A 5 0.53 7.32 1.11
N SER A 6 -0.67 7.80 0.79
CA SER A 6 -1.75 6.94 0.30
C SER A 6 -1.37 6.30 -1.05
N LYS A 7 -0.75 7.04 -1.97
CA LYS A 7 -0.23 6.47 -3.23
C LYS A 7 0.75 5.33 -2.97
N ALA A 8 1.74 5.52 -2.11
CA ALA A 8 2.76 4.51 -1.85
C ALA A 8 2.17 3.24 -1.21
N PHE A 9 1.21 3.39 -0.29
CA PHE A 9 0.55 2.24 0.32
C PHE A 9 -0.30 1.42 -0.67
N LEU A 10 -0.83 2.07 -1.72
CA LEU A 10 -1.62 1.44 -2.78
C LEU A 10 -0.76 0.87 -3.92
N ASP A 11 0.53 1.18 -3.93
CA ASP A 11 1.46 0.72 -4.95
C ASP A 11 2.02 -0.65 -4.53
N VAL A 12 2.03 -1.58 -5.47
CA VAL A 12 2.60 -2.93 -5.27
C VAL A 12 3.84 -3.13 -6.12
N ALA A 13 4.12 -2.23 -7.07
CA ALA A 13 5.26 -2.32 -7.97
C ALA A 13 6.59 -2.09 -7.24
N HIS A 14 6.57 -1.36 -6.12
CA HIS A 14 7.78 -1.06 -5.35
C HIS A 14 8.24 -2.22 -4.47
N PHE A 15 7.43 -3.26 -4.27
CA PHE A 15 7.74 -4.33 -3.31
C PHE A 15 9.12 -4.95 -3.54
N ALA A 16 9.39 -5.42 -4.76
CA ALA A 16 10.66 -6.06 -5.12
C ALA A 16 11.89 -5.12 -5.09
N TRP A 17 11.69 -3.82 -4.88
CA TRP A 17 12.76 -2.82 -4.88
C TRP A 17 13.00 -2.19 -3.51
N ILE A 18 11.96 -2.13 -2.68
CA ILE A 18 11.98 -1.40 -1.40
C ILE A 18 11.92 -2.37 -0.20
N HIS A 19 11.21 -3.49 -0.33
CA HIS A 19 10.94 -4.42 0.77
C HIS A 19 11.80 -5.69 0.70
N THR A 20 12.97 -5.62 0.07
CA THR A 20 13.88 -6.77 -0.11
C THR A 20 14.46 -7.28 1.20
N ASP A 21 14.62 -6.40 2.19
CA ASP A 21 15.13 -6.74 3.53
C ASP A 21 14.01 -7.19 4.50
N THR A 22 12.74 -7.11 4.08
CA THR A 22 11.58 -7.42 4.92
C THR A 22 10.80 -8.63 4.44
N PHE A 23 10.21 -8.60 3.24
CA PHE A 23 9.32 -9.67 2.78
C PHE A 23 9.37 -9.97 1.28
N ALA A 24 9.83 -9.03 0.45
CA ALA A 24 9.78 -9.16 -1.00
C ALA A 24 11.04 -9.82 -1.56
N ASP A 25 10.87 -10.53 -2.66
CA ASP A 25 11.96 -11.12 -3.43
C ASP A 25 12.36 -10.15 -4.55
N PRO A 26 13.63 -9.70 -4.62
CA PRO A 26 14.10 -8.81 -5.68
C PRO A 26 14.01 -9.40 -7.09
N ASP A 27 13.96 -10.73 -7.22
CA ASP A 27 13.81 -11.39 -8.53
C ASP A 27 12.33 -11.52 -8.95
N ASN A 28 11.38 -11.19 -8.07
CA ASN A 28 9.94 -11.25 -8.32
C ASN A 28 9.31 -9.85 -8.52
N GLN A 29 9.68 -9.20 -9.63
CA GLN A 29 9.30 -7.82 -9.94
C GLN A 29 7.97 -7.69 -10.71
N GLN A 30 7.43 -8.81 -11.20
CA GLN A 30 6.26 -8.78 -12.08
C GLN A 30 5.01 -8.43 -11.27
N VAL A 31 4.30 -7.40 -11.71
CA VAL A 31 2.97 -7.05 -11.21
C VAL A 31 1.92 -7.62 -12.16
N PRO A 32 1.13 -8.64 -11.75
CA PRO A 32 0.01 -9.14 -12.55
C PRO A 32 -1.06 -8.08 -12.80
N ASP A 33 -1.86 -8.28 -13.84
CA ASP A 33 -2.92 -7.33 -14.15
C ASP A 33 -4.04 -7.34 -13.10
N TYR A 34 -4.53 -6.16 -12.73
CA TYR A 34 -5.60 -5.98 -11.76
C TYR A 34 -6.44 -4.77 -12.13
N THR A 35 -7.69 -4.69 -11.68
CA THR A 35 -8.58 -3.58 -12.03
C THR A 35 -9.26 -3.02 -10.78
N PRO A 36 -8.96 -1.75 -10.41
CA PRO A 36 -9.71 -1.06 -9.38
C PRO A 36 -11.19 -0.92 -9.76
N GLN A 37 -12.07 -1.21 -8.81
CA GLN A 37 -13.52 -1.08 -8.95
C GLN A 37 -14.01 0.08 -8.10
N GLU A 38 -14.70 1.06 -8.70
CA GLU A 38 -15.23 2.22 -7.98
C GLU A 38 -16.28 1.79 -6.95
N THR A 39 -16.28 2.47 -5.80
CA THR A 39 -17.31 2.36 -4.76
C THR A 39 -17.90 3.75 -4.50
N PRO A 40 -19.01 3.88 -3.75
CA PRO A 40 -19.59 5.19 -3.43
C PRO A 40 -18.62 6.15 -2.72
N PHE A 41 -17.55 5.65 -2.12
CA PHE A 41 -16.63 6.44 -1.31
C PHE A 41 -15.16 6.35 -1.76
N GLY A 42 -14.88 5.69 -2.89
CA GLY A 42 -13.52 5.49 -3.38
C GLY A 42 -13.43 4.30 -4.33
N PHE A 43 -12.58 3.32 -4.03
CA PHE A 43 -12.46 2.11 -4.84
C PHE A 43 -11.93 0.92 -4.04
N VAL A 44 -12.12 -0.28 -4.58
CA VAL A 44 -11.46 -1.51 -4.12
C VAL A 44 -10.59 -2.10 -5.21
N ALA A 45 -9.53 -2.83 -4.86
CA ALA A 45 -8.69 -3.52 -5.82
C ALA A 45 -8.19 -4.85 -5.23
N ASP A 46 -8.43 -5.93 -5.96
CA ASP A 46 -7.86 -7.25 -5.65
C ASP A 46 -6.57 -7.42 -6.42
N TYR A 47 -5.47 -7.63 -5.68
CA TYR A 47 -4.17 -7.93 -6.25
C TYR A 47 -3.77 -9.37 -5.91
N TRP A 48 -3.69 -10.20 -6.95
CA TRP A 48 -3.23 -11.58 -6.88
C TRP A 48 -1.78 -11.67 -7.35
N SER A 49 -0.90 -12.28 -6.56
CA SER A 49 0.53 -12.42 -6.91
C SER A 49 1.20 -13.60 -6.21
N SER A 50 2.41 -13.94 -6.68
CA SER A 50 3.32 -14.87 -6.00
C SER A 50 4.15 -14.22 -4.88
N VAL A 51 4.07 -12.89 -4.70
CA VAL A 51 4.86 -12.16 -3.69
C VAL A 51 4.36 -12.51 -2.29
N GLY A 52 5.21 -13.20 -1.53
CA GLY A 52 4.95 -13.64 -0.17
C GLY A 52 4.72 -12.50 0.82
N ASN A 53 4.11 -12.83 1.96
CA ASN A 53 4.01 -11.89 3.09
C ASN A 53 4.60 -12.44 4.40
N TYR A 54 5.22 -13.62 4.34
CA TYR A 54 6.04 -14.10 5.45
C TYR A 54 7.33 -13.26 5.49
N PRO A 55 7.81 -12.88 6.69
CA PRO A 55 9.11 -12.24 6.80
C PRO A 55 10.19 -13.07 6.10
N ALA A 56 11.13 -12.42 5.43
CA ALA A 56 12.26 -13.10 4.77
C ALA A 56 13.02 -14.03 5.75
N SER A 57 13.09 -13.62 7.02
CA SER A 57 13.70 -14.36 8.12
C SER A 57 12.86 -15.51 8.68
N SER A 58 11.61 -15.70 8.23
CA SER A 58 10.77 -16.80 8.70
C SER A 58 11.24 -18.13 8.10
N ASP A 59 11.10 -19.23 8.83
CA ASP A 59 11.25 -20.58 8.28
C ASP A 59 9.97 -21.09 7.62
N PHE A 60 8.84 -20.42 7.87
CA PHE A 60 7.56 -20.77 7.27
C PHE A 60 7.47 -20.20 5.85
N ARG A 61 6.98 -21.03 4.92
CA ARG A 61 6.71 -20.64 3.53
C ARG A 61 5.30 -21.05 3.16
N ALA A 62 4.66 -20.26 2.31
CA ALA A 62 3.39 -20.67 1.74
C ALA A 62 3.56 -21.95 0.91
N PRO A 63 2.49 -22.73 0.72
CA PRO A 63 2.51 -23.86 -0.21
C PRO A 63 3.03 -23.45 -1.59
N GLU A 64 3.69 -24.38 -2.27
CA GLU A 64 4.16 -24.14 -3.63
C GLU A 64 3.01 -23.69 -4.54
N GLY A 65 3.25 -22.64 -5.33
CA GLY A 65 2.25 -22.07 -6.23
C GLY A 65 1.14 -21.25 -5.56
N PHE A 66 1.16 -21.07 -4.24
CA PHE A 66 0.15 -20.27 -3.53
C PHE A 66 0.08 -18.83 -4.07
N GLN A 67 -1.14 -18.40 -4.41
CA GLN A 67 -1.41 -17.04 -4.87
C GLN A 67 -1.91 -16.19 -3.70
N TRP A 68 -1.16 -15.15 -3.38
CA TRP A 68 -1.48 -14.20 -2.33
C TRP A 68 -2.50 -13.19 -2.83
N LEU A 69 -3.65 -13.12 -2.17
CA LEU A 69 -4.62 -12.03 -2.35
C LEU A 69 -4.31 -10.90 -1.37
N ARG A 70 -4.07 -9.73 -1.94
CA ARG A 70 -4.06 -8.44 -1.25
C ARG A 70 -5.31 -7.67 -1.70
N HIS A 71 -6.31 -7.58 -0.83
CA HIS A 71 -7.53 -6.82 -1.05
C HIS A 71 -7.34 -5.40 -0.50
N PHE A 72 -7.29 -4.42 -1.39
CA PHE A 72 -7.19 -3.01 -1.04
C PHE A 72 -8.56 -2.35 -1.07
N GLU A 73 -8.83 -1.53 -0.06
CA GLU A 73 -10.00 -0.64 0.00
C GLU A 73 -9.49 0.78 0.22
N MET A 74 -9.70 1.66 -0.76
CA MET A 74 -9.36 3.08 -0.63
C MET A 74 -10.63 3.87 -0.33
N HIS A 75 -10.71 4.42 0.88
CA HIS A 75 -11.71 5.41 1.28
C HIS A 75 -11.11 6.81 1.13
N LEU A 76 -11.59 7.54 0.13
CA LEU A 76 -11.06 8.87 -0.17
C LEU A 76 -11.38 9.87 0.96
N PRO A 77 -10.47 10.80 1.28
CA PRO A 77 -9.25 11.07 0.54
C PRO A 77 -7.99 10.33 1.03
N PHE A 78 -7.91 9.87 2.29
CA PHE A 78 -6.62 9.49 2.89
C PHE A 78 -6.65 8.24 3.79
N THR A 79 -7.69 7.41 3.71
CA THR A 79 -7.79 6.16 4.46
C THR A 79 -7.78 4.98 3.52
N ALA A 80 -6.83 4.07 3.69
CA ALA A 80 -6.75 2.82 2.93
C ALA A 80 -6.70 1.64 3.88
N THR A 81 -7.35 0.54 3.51
CA THR A 81 -7.25 -0.74 4.22
C THR A 81 -6.66 -1.77 3.27
N LEU A 82 -5.73 -2.58 3.76
CA LEU A 82 -5.16 -3.73 3.09
C LEU A 82 -5.51 -4.97 3.90
N THR A 83 -6.26 -5.88 3.30
CA THR A 83 -6.45 -7.24 3.81
C THR A 83 -5.58 -8.22 3.03
N ILE A 84 -4.67 -8.90 3.73
CA ILE A 84 -3.79 -9.91 3.18
C ILE A 84 -4.34 -11.28 3.57
N HIS A 85 -4.61 -12.11 2.57
CA HIS A 85 -5.14 -13.47 2.75
C HIS A 85 -4.00 -14.48 2.75
N PHE A 86 -3.85 -15.17 3.88
CA PHE A 86 -2.91 -16.26 4.09
C PHE A 86 -3.62 -17.61 3.87
N PRO A 87 -2.87 -18.73 3.82
CA PRO A 87 -3.47 -20.08 3.84
C PRO A 87 -4.40 -20.31 5.04
N ALA A 88 -5.33 -21.25 4.92
CA ALA A 88 -6.23 -21.68 6.00
C ALA A 88 -7.05 -20.53 6.65
N ASP A 89 -7.59 -19.64 5.81
CA ASP A 89 -8.44 -18.49 6.20
C ASP A 89 -7.79 -17.47 7.15
N ALA A 90 -6.46 -17.54 7.33
CA ALA A 90 -5.70 -16.56 8.07
C ALA A 90 -5.70 -15.21 7.32
N ARG A 91 -5.80 -14.11 8.08
CA ARG A 91 -5.90 -12.75 7.56
C ARG A 91 -5.08 -11.79 8.42
N LEU A 92 -4.37 -10.89 7.74
CA LEU A 92 -3.77 -9.69 8.31
C LEU A 92 -4.47 -8.48 7.69
N VAL A 93 -4.97 -7.58 8.51
CA VAL A 93 -5.62 -6.34 8.08
C VAL A 93 -4.80 -5.17 8.60
N ILE A 94 -4.37 -4.30 7.70
CA ILE A 94 -3.62 -3.07 8.00
C ILE A 94 -4.42 -1.91 7.45
N MET A 95 -4.79 -0.95 8.28
CA MET A 95 -5.38 0.30 7.82
C MET A 95 -4.34 1.40 7.90
N ASN A 96 -4.14 2.18 6.85
CA ASN A 96 -3.38 3.42 6.87
C ASN A 96 -4.32 4.62 6.75
N ALA A 97 -4.36 5.43 7.80
CA ALA A 97 -5.08 6.70 7.81
C ALA A 97 -4.09 7.87 7.90
N ALA A 98 -3.88 8.55 6.76
CA ALA A 98 -2.95 9.66 6.64
C ALA A 98 -3.62 10.99 7.02
N SER A 99 -3.36 11.48 8.23
CA SER A 99 -3.90 12.76 8.72
C SER A 99 -2.99 13.94 8.32
N PRO A 100 -3.48 14.92 7.55
CA PRO A 100 -2.73 16.14 7.25
C PRO A 100 -2.57 17.00 8.51
N VAL A 101 -1.36 17.12 9.04
CA VAL A 101 -1.04 18.03 10.15
C VAL A 101 -0.69 19.42 9.61
N SER A 102 -0.03 19.47 8.45
CA SER A 102 0.24 20.71 7.70
C SER A 102 0.38 20.41 6.20
N SER A 103 0.71 21.42 5.40
CA SER A 103 1.03 21.27 3.97
C SER A 103 2.30 20.46 3.68
N ARG A 104 3.06 20.05 4.70
CA ARG A 104 4.27 19.21 4.55
C ARG A 104 4.36 18.07 5.55
N VAL A 105 3.59 18.13 6.65
CA VAL A 105 3.61 17.13 7.72
C VAL A 105 2.35 16.28 7.68
N THR A 106 2.54 14.97 7.73
CA THR A 106 1.46 13.98 7.79
C THR A 106 1.67 13.11 9.01
N ARG A 107 0.63 12.93 9.83
CA ARG A 107 0.60 11.94 10.89
C ARG A 107 -0.07 10.68 10.36
N MET A 108 0.63 9.55 10.41
CA MET A 108 0.09 8.27 9.99
C MET A 108 -0.49 7.53 11.20
N PHE A 109 -1.69 6.97 11.04
CA PHE A 109 -2.27 6.01 11.98
C PHE A 109 -2.39 4.66 11.28
N ALA A 110 -1.85 3.62 11.91
CA ALA A 110 -1.74 2.30 11.31
C ALA A 110 -2.25 1.18 12.25
N PRO A 111 -3.57 1.07 12.53
CA PRO A 111 -4.07 -0.07 13.29
C PRO A 111 -3.94 -1.36 12.46
N ILE A 112 -3.56 -2.43 13.17
CA ILE A 112 -3.28 -3.73 12.59
C ILE A 112 -4.10 -4.78 13.35
N ALA A 113 -4.77 -5.66 12.62
CA ALA A 113 -5.52 -6.77 13.17
C ALA A 113 -5.16 -8.07 12.45
N ARG A 114 -5.08 -9.18 13.21
CA ARG A 114 -4.85 -10.52 12.66
C ARG A 114 -5.71 -11.55 13.39
N ASN A 115 -6.07 -12.62 12.70
CA ASN A 115 -6.80 -13.76 13.28
C ASN A 115 -5.93 -15.01 13.48
N PHE A 116 -4.62 -14.91 13.23
CA PHE A 116 -3.66 -16.00 13.30
C PHE A 116 -2.47 -15.60 14.19
N ASP A 117 -1.63 -16.57 14.57
CA ASP A 117 -0.45 -16.35 15.40
C ASP A 117 -0.72 -15.53 16.67
N LEU A 118 -1.90 -15.72 17.29
CA LEU A 118 -2.34 -14.96 18.47
C LEU A 118 -1.45 -15.20 19.70
N HIS A 119 -0.60 -16.21 19.66
CA HIS A 119 0.41 -16.52 20.67
C HIS A 119 1.69 -15.67 20.52
N VAL A 120 1.94 -15.09 19.33
CA VAL A 120 3.09 -14.22 19.08
C VAL A 120 2.84 -12.88 19.77
N PRO A 121 3.82 -12.29 20.48
CA PRO A 121 3.69 -10.96 21.07
C PRO A 121 3.27 -9.89 20.05
N VAL A 122 2.42 -8.96 20.47
CA VAL A 122 1.94 -7.87 19.60
C VAL A 122 3.08 -6.92 19.25
N GLU A 123 4.05 -6.79 20.14
CA GLU A 123 5.26 -5.99 20.00
C GLU A 123 6.10 -6.44 18.79
N ASP A 124 6.21 -7.74 18.55
CA ASP A 124 6.95 -8.28 17.40
C ASP A 124 6.25 -7.96 16.08
N VAL A 125 4.91 -7.99 16.07
CA VAL A 125 4.10 -7.58 14.92
C VAL A 125 4.29 -6.09 14.64
N HIS A 126 4.25 -5.26 15.68
CA HIS A 126 4.49 -3.83 15.55
C HIS A 126 5.91 -3.54 15.05
N ALA A 127 6.92 -4.22 15.58
CA ALA A 127 8.31 -4.05 15.17
C ALA A 127 8.52 -4.41 13.69
N PHE A 128 7.92 -5.51 13.23
CA PHE A 128 7.98 -5.90 11.82
C PHE A 128 7.33 -4.84 10.90
N ASN A 129 6.10 -4.43 11.20
CA ASN A 129 5.39 -3.45 10.38
C ASN A 129 6.06 -2.07 10.42
N LEU A 130 6.66 -1.69 11.55
CA LEU A 130 7.44 -0.45 11.64
C LEU A 130 8.63 -0.45 10.69
N ARG A 131 9.34 -1.58 10.52
CA ARG A 131 10.43 -1.68 9.53
C ARG A 131 9.91 -1.43 8.11
N VAL A 132 8.82 -2.09 7.72
CA VAL A 132 8.18 -1.90 6.41
C VAL A 132 7.77 -0.44 6.21
N PHE A 133 7.15 0.19 7.21
CA PHE A 133 6.75 1.59 7.13
C PHE A 133 7.94 2.56 7.03
N GLU A 134 9.07 2.27 7.67
CA GLU A 134 10.28 3.09 7.55
C GLU A 134 10.93 2.97 6.17
N GLU A 135 10.94 1.78 5.56
CA GLU A 135 11.38 1.58 4.17
C GLU A 135 10.54 2.45 3.20
N ASP A 136 9.21 2.38 3.33
CA ASP A 136 8.29 3.24 2.57
C ASP A 136 8.53 4.73 2.86
N ARG A 137 8.81 5.08 4.13
CA ARG A 137 9.02 6.47 4.55
C ARG A 137 10.21 7.11 3.87
N LEU A 138 11.32 6.38 3.81
CA LEU A 138 12.54 6.84 3.14
C LEU A 138 12.30 7.06 1.65
N MET A 139 11.60 6.14 0.98
CA MET A 139 11.21 6.30 -0.42
C MET A 139 10.29 7.52 -0.63
N VAL A 140 9.19 7.61 0.11
CA VAL A 140 8.16 8.64 -0.11
C VAL A 140 8.69 10.06 0.14
N GLU A 141 9.51 10.27 1.16
CA GLU A 141 10.00 11.61 1.52
C GLU A 141 11.02 12.19 0.53
N THR A 142 11.62 11.33 -0.30
CA THR A 142 12.55 11.72 -1.36
C THR A 142 11.86 12.10 -2.67
N GLN A 143 10.56 11.82 -2.83
CA GLN A 143 9.81 12.16 -4.04
C GLN A 143 9.77 13.67 -4.29
N ARG A 144 10.00 14.07 -5.55
CA ARG A 144 9.96 15.45 -6.00
C ARG A 144 9.16 15.58 -7.31
N PRO A 145 8.26 16.58 -7.43
CA PRO A 145 7.82 17.50 -6.38
C PRO A 145 7.13 16.78 -5.21
N GLU A 146 7.10 17.38 -4.01
CA GLU A 146 6.52 16.76 -2.80
C GLU A 146 5.00 16.56 -2.89
N ARG A 147 4.32 17.34 -3.75
CA ARG A 147 2.88 17.24 -3.98
C ARG A 147 2.63 16.21 -5.08
N LEU A 148 1.58 15.43 -4.90
CA LEU A 148 1.14 14.45 -5.89
C LEU A 148 0.38 15.19 -7.00
N PRO A 149 0.92 15.33 -8.23
CA PRO A 149 0.18 15.94 -9.32
C PRO A 149 -1.05 15.11 -9.67
N LEU A 150 -2.22 15.74 -9.74
CA LEU A 150 -3.46 15.08 -10.16
C LEU A 150 -3.68 15.10 -11.67
N ASP A 151 -2.89 15.90 -12.39
CA ASP A 151 -2.78 15.80 -13.85
C ASP A 151 -1.90 14.59 -14.19
N LEU A 152 -2.52 13.58 -14.82
CA LEU A 152 -1.88 12.33 -15.21
C LEU A 152 -0.84 12.52 -16.33
N THR A 153 -0.75 13.71 -16.93
CA THR A 153 0.28 14.01 -17.94
C THR A 153 1.61 14.46 -17.32
N LEU A 154 1.63 14.79 -16.03
CA LEU A 154 2.82 15.28 -15.32
C LEU A 154 3.74 14.15 -14.79
N GLU A 155 3.24 12.91 -14.73
CA GLU A 155 4.03 11.72 -14.40
C GLU A 155 3.80 10.65 -15.46
N ALA A 156 4.84 9.86 -15.77
CA ALA A 156 4.68 8.69 -16.61
C ALA A 156 3.98 7.57 -15.82
N HIS A 157 3.09 6.84 -16.50
CA HIS A 157 2.31 5.77 -15.90
C HIS A 157 2.51 4.45 -16.65
N ILE A 158 2.58 3.36 -15.89
CA ILE A 158 2.66 1.97 -16.37
C ILE A 158 1.43 1.17 -15.92
N PRO A 159 1.18 -0.04 -16.48
CA PRO A 159 0.01 -0.84 -16.10
C PRO A 159 -0.08 -1.15 -14.60
N ALA A 160 1.05 -1.21 -13.89
CA ALA A 160 1.08 -1.41 -12.44
C ALA A 160 0.50 -0.23 -11.63
N ASP A 161 0.38 0.96 -12.22
CA ASP A 161 -0.09 2.19 -11.54
C ASP A 161 -1.62 2.31 -11.44
N ARG A 162 -2.39 1.28 -11.79
CA ARG A 162 -3.86 1.37 -11.88
C ARG A 162 -4.51 1.90 -10.60
N SER A 163 -4.09 1.44 -9.41
CA SER A 163 -4.58 1.99 -8.13
C SER A 163 -4.19 3.45 -7.93
N SER A 164 -2.96 3.85 -8.29
CA SER A 164 -2.51 5.25 -8.22
C SER A 164 -3.34 6.15 -9.13
N ILE A 165 -3.64 5.69 -10.35
CA ILE A 165 -4.47 6.40 -11.32
C ILE A 165 -5.91 6.52 -10.80
N ALA A 166 -6.49 5.44 -10.28
CA ALA A 166 -7.82 5.46 -9.69
C ALA A 166 -7.90 6.45 -8.52
N TYR A 167 -6.89 6.46 -7.66
CA TYR A 167 -6.76 7.40 -6.55
C TYR A 167 -6.71 8.86 -7.01
N ARG A 168 -5.83 9.20 -7.98
CA ARG A 168 -5.73 10.57 -8.52
C ARG A 168 -7.04 11.03 -9.17
N ARG A 169 -7.69 10.16 -9.95
CA ARG A 169 -9.01 10.44 -10.54
C ARG A 169 -10.06 10.68 -9.46
N GLY A 170 -10.07 9.88 -8.40
CA GLY A 170 -10.94 10.05 -7.25
C GLY A 170 -10.76 11.39 -6.55
N LEU A 171 -9.52 11.77 -6.22
CA LEU A 171 -9.21 13.07 -5.63
C LEU A 171 -9.64 14.24 -6.53
N LYS A 172 -9.41 14.12 -7.85
CA LYS A 172 -9.83 15.14 -8.82
C LYS A 172 -11.36 15.29 -8.86
N LYS A 173 -12.11 14.18 -8.84
CA LYS A 173 -13.59 14.19 -8.78
C LYS A 173 -14.11 14.88 -7.51
N MET A 174 -13.40 14.77 -6.38
CA MET A 174 -13.74 15.46 -5.12
C MET A 174 -13.39 16.96 -5.10
N GLY A 175 -12.76 17.49 -6.16
CA GLY A 175 -12.41 18.92 -6.24
C GLY A 175 -11.05 19.27 -5.64
N PHE A 176 -10.17 18.29 -5.36
CA PHE A 176 -8.83 18.57 -4.84
C PHE A 176 -7.82 19.07 -5.90
N GLY A 177 -8.25 19.29 -7.16
CA GLY A 177 -7.37 19.70 -8.26
C GLY A 177 -6.45 20.86 -7.91
N ASP A 178 -7.02 21.98 -7.47
CA ASP A 178 -6.28 23.23 -7.21
C ASP A 178 -5.33 23.10 -6.00
N PHE A 179 -5.67 22.27 -5.02
CA PHE A 179 -4.85 22.04 -3.83
C PHE A 179 -3.48 21.42 -4.19
N PHE A 180 -3.42 20.61 -5.25
CA PHE A 180 -2.22 19.89 -5.65
C PHE A 180 -1.44 20.57 -6.81
N LEU A 181 -1.91 21.70 -7.34
CA LEU A 181 -1.26 22.43 -8.45
C LEU A 181 -0.24 23.50 -8.00
N VAL A 182 -0.38 24.06 -6.79
CA VAL A 182 0.53 25.09 -6.23
C VAL A 182 1.61 24.45 -5.36
#